data_AF-A0A1L7XUJ2-F1
#
_entry.id   AF-A0A1L7XUJ2-F1
#
_cell.length_a   1.000
_cell.length_b   1.000
_cell.length_c   1.000
_cell.angle_alpha   90.00
_cell.angle_beta   90.00
_cell.angle_gamma   90.00
#
_symmetry.space_group_name_H-M   'P 1'
#
loop_
_entity.id
_entity.type
_entity.pdbx_description
1 polymer ?
#
loop_
_entity_poly.entity_id
_entity_poly.type
_entity_poly.pdbx_seq_one_letter_code
_entity_poly.pdbx_strand_id
1 'polypeptide(L)'
;MWLLNTTTLQHHLFFGSNIPPYAILSHTWAQDEVSFQDLRSPPEGIQNWGGYCKIAICCQQAKNDGFEYCWVDTCCIDKTNSAELSEAINSMYAWYKMSGKCYAYLSDVETISDLPLSRWFTRGWTLQELIAPRTITFFNKEWVQIGTRDDGNDTLMNIISATTRIPPVALTPNFELSDFSVAQIMSWASTRQTTREEDSAYCLLGLFGVHMPMIYGEGEKAFLRLQLEILKVSHDHTLFSWIRPRVNEWSSSTGPFAMAPSEFYECGNIERWSSGPGDESDYAMTNRGLCITLPVLPSPDAKYLNPNREFCALLECQEDDHQIGIYLIRLFSGQFVRDRHFELARFTKRTPDEVTLQRIYIRDPPASFTPGFNERRTRFRTPLPFYQFVFAVVTGQFIAGHWGVTENTTTSQGVWILQQHPGILNARHWRLSLHGHDQKAGLLFSNRFTSDRFAVLLGVVDIPGQGALAWVDIEAEIGANDNLQRLVANHYRKQSNYREVHLDGQATAELRGGMVARVEVDKIRVAGKIEFKVLVSILPKSGS
;
A
#
# COMPACT_ATOMS: atom_id res chain seq x y z
N MET A 1 29.88 9.48 12.35
CA MET A 1 29.20 8.17 12.55
C MET A 1 29.81 7.46 13.76
N TRP A 2 29.01 7.12 14.77
CA TRP A 2 29.44 6.24 15.86
C TRP A 2 29.33 4.77 15.46
N LEU A 3 30.28 3.94 15.88
CA LEU A 3 30.25 2.47 15.73
C LEU A 3 30.52 1.82 17.08
N LEU A 4 29.95 0.64 17.33
CA LEU A 4 30.30 -0.21 18.47
C LEU A 4 31.45 -1.14 18.10
N ASN A 5 32.48 -1.23 18.94
CA ASN A 5 33.46 -2.31 18.86
C ASN A 5 32.79 -3.65 19.25
N THR A 6 32.91 -4.67 18.41
CA THR A 6 32.18 -5.95 18.56
C THR A 6 32.66 -6.80 19.74
N THR A 7 33.78 -6.44 20.37
CA THR A 7 34.32 -7.14 21.55
C THR A 7 34.09 -6.38 22.86
N THR A 8 34.20 -5.04 22.86
CA THR A 8 34.06 -4.23 24.08
C THR A 8 32.69 -3.57 24.25
N LEU A 9 31.87 -3.54 23.19
CA LEU A 9 30.62 -2.78 23.12
C LEU A 9 30.77 -1.27 23.39
N GLN A 10 31.98 -0.73 23.25
CA GLN A 10 32.25 0.70 23.41
C GLN A 10 32.05 1.45 22.08
N HIS A 11 31.60 2.71 22.18
CA HIS A 11 31.44 3.59 21.01
C HIS A 11 32.76 4.19 20.54
N HIS A 12 33.00 4.15 19.24
CA HIS A 12 34.09 4.86 18.56
C HIS A 12 33.50 5.78 17.48
N LEU A 13 33.99 7.02 17.40
CA LEU A 13 33.54 8.01 16.41
C LEU A 13 34.45 8.01 15.20
N PHE A 14 33.86 7.83 14.02
CA PHE A 14 34.57 7.87 12.74
C PHE A 14 33.96 8.92 11.80
N PHE A 15 34.81 9.45 10.92
CA PHE A 15 34.48 10.53 9.99
C PHE A 15 35.00 10.22 8.57
N GLY A 16 34.14 10.42 7.57
CA GLY A 16 34.50 10.33 6.15
C GLY A 16 35.19 9.00 5.79
N SER A 17 36.31 9.10 5.07
CA SER A 17 37.11 7.95 4.64
C SER A 17 37.80 7.16 5.76
N ASN A 18 37.69 7.58 7.03
CA ASN A 18 38.23 6.85 8.17
C ASN A 18 37.22 5.86 8.79
N ILE A 19 36.01 5.73 8.22
CA ILE A 19 35.03 4.73 8.66
C ILE A 19 35.56 3.33 8.26
N PRO A 20 35.83 2.42 9.22
CA PRO A 20 36.30 1.07 8.93
C PRO A 20 35.16 0.21 8.35
N PRO A 21 35.44 -0.99 7.80
CA PRO A 21 34.39 -1.96 7.49
C PRO A 21 33.58 -2.33 8.73
N TYR A 22 32.25 -2.27 8.65
CA TYR A 22 31.32 -2.63 9.73
C TYR A 22 30.16 -3.49 9.23
N ALA A 23 29.60 -4.28 10.15
CA ALA A 23 28.27 -4.87 9.97
C ALA A 23 27.18 -3.92 10.50
N ILE A 24 25.95 -4.06 10.03
CA ILE A 24 24.82 -3.20 10.43
C ILE A 24 23.59 -4.02 10.84
N LEU A 25 22.92 -3.63 11.93
CA LEU A 25 21.69 -4.27 12.39
C LEU A 25 20.46 -3.55 11.84
N SER A 26 19.67 -4.25 11.04
CA SER A 26 18.29 -3.89 10.72
C SER A 26 17.34 -4.65 11.63
N HIS A 27 16.42 -3.94 12.29
CA HIS A 27 15.46 -4.57 13.19
C HIS A 27 14.24 -3.68 13.45
N THR A 28 13.21 -4.25 14.07
CA THR A 28 12.06 -3.48 14.56
C THR A 28 12.12 -3.32 16.08
N TRP A 29 12.07 -2.08 16.56
CA TRP A 29 12.22 -1.78 18.00
C TRP A 29 11.22 -2.59 18.84
N ALA A 30 11.68 -3.09 19.98
CA ALA A 30 10.88 -3.81 20.97
C ALA A 30 10.71 -2.97 22.26
N GLN A 31 10.26 -3.61 23.33
CA GLN A 31 10.44 -3.08 24.69
C GLN A 31 11.91 -3.28 25.11
N ASP A 32 12.38 -2.45 26.03
CA ASP A 32 13.75 -2.49 26.60
C ASP A 32 14.87 -2.36 25.55
N GLU A 33 14.68 -1.48 24.57
CA GLU A 33 15.73 -1.05 23.65
C GLU A 33 16.79 -0.22 24.37
N VAL A 34 18.06 -0.54 24.09
CA VAL A 34 19.21 0.17 24.66
C VAL A 34 19.51 1.42 23.85
N SER A 35 19.59 2.57 24.52
CA SER A 35 19.97 3.84 23.89
C SER A 35 21.48 4.07 23.83
N PHE A 36 21.89 5.14 23.15
CA PHE A 36 23.29 5.60 23.12
C PHE A 36 23.81 5.93 24.53
N GLN A 37 22.97 6.52 25.39
CA GLN A 37 23.39 6.90 26.75
C GLN A 37 23.45 5.69 27.69
N ASP A 38 22.59 4.68 27.49
CA ASP A 38 22.60 3.45 28.30
C ASP A 38 23.89 2.64 28.12
N LEU A 39 24.50 2.62 26.93
CA LEU A 39 25.82 1.98 26.75
C LEU A 39 26.98 2.82 27.33
N ARG A 40 26.83 4.14 27.44
CA ARG A 40 27.85 5.03 28.04
C ARG A 40 27.80 5.03 29.56
N SER A 41 26.61 4.92 30.12
CA SER A 41 26.34 4.89 31.57
C SER A 41 25.42 3.71 31.90
N PRO A 42 25.92 2.46 31.88
CA PRO A 42 25.09 1.26 32.04
C PRO A 42 24.27 1.25 33.32
N PRO A 43 22.92 1.22 33.25
CA PRO A 43 22.08 0.99 34.41
C PRO A 43 22.28 -0.43 34.95
N GLU A 44 22.04 -0.59 36.25
CA GLU A 44 22.12 -1.90 36.91
C GLU A 44 21.15 -2.89 36.25
N GLY A 45 21.65 -4.08 35.89
CA GLY A 45 20.83 -5.11 35.25
C GLY A 45 20.57 -4.93 33.74
N ILE A 46 21.22 -3.97 33.04
CA ILE A 46 21.09 -3.81 31.57
C ILE A 46 21.30 -5.12 30.79
N GLN A 47 22.13 -6.04 31.31
CA GLN A 47 22.42 -7.34 30.71
C GLN A 47 21.19 -8.25 30.58
N ASN A 48 20.12 -7.98 31.33
CA ASN A 48 18.85 -8.70 31.27
C ASN A 48 17.87 -8.10 30.23
N TRP A 49 18.18 -6.94 29.64
CA TRP A 49 17.28 -6.27 28.69
C TRP A 49 17.34 -6.95 27.33
N GLY A 50 16.17 -7.16 26.71
CA GLY A 50 16.07 -7.78 25.39
C GLY A 50 16.87 -7.04 24.32
N GLY A 51 16.88 -5.70 24.36
CA GLY A 51 17.70 -4.86 23.48
C GLY A 51 19.21 -5.11 23.65
N TYR A 52 19.69 -5.29 24.88
CA TYR A 52 21.10 -5.56 25.16
C TYR A 52 21.53 -6.93 24.64
N CYS A 53 20.77 -7.98 24.93
CA CYS A 53 21.02 -9.33 24.42
C CYS A 53 21.08 -9.37 22.89
N LYS A 54 20.14 -8.69 22.23
CA LYS A 54 20.10 -8.54 20.76
C LYS A 54 21.36 -7.82 20.23
N ILE A 55 21.82 -6.74 20.86
CA ILE A 55 23.05 -6.02 20.46
C ILE A 55 24.29 -6.91 20.67
N ALA A 56 24.37 -7.64 21.79
CA ALA A 56 25.48 -8.53 22.10
C ALA A 56 25.59 -9.69 21.09
N ILE A 57 24.46 -10.34 20.74
CA ILE A 57 24.42 -11.39 19.73
C ILE A 57 24.77 -10.83 18.34
N CYS A 58 24.24 -9.65 17.99
CA CYS A 58 24.59 -8.97 16.75
C CYS A 58 26.10 -8.68 16.64
N CYS A 59 26.73 -8.20 17.72
CA CYS A 59 28.18 -7.98 17.77
C CYS A 59 28.97 -9.29 17.68
N GLN A 60 28.49 -10.37 18.32
CA GLN A 60 29.12 -11.69 18.17
C GLN A 60 29.01 -12.21 16.74
N GLN A 61 27.88 -12.01 16.05
CA GLN A 61 27.70 -12.38 14.64
C GLN A 61 28.61 -11.54 13.72
N ALA A 62 28.67 -10.23 13.94
CA ALA A 62 29.60 -9.32 13.27
C ALA A 62 31.06 -9.79 13.39
N LYS A 63 31.48 -10.16 14.61
CA LYS A 63 32.81 -10.69 14.90
C LYS A 63 33.07 -12.03 14.21
N ASN A 64 32.07 -12.93 14.16
CA ASN A 64 32.18 -14.21 13.45
C ASN A 64 32.34 -14.02 11.93
N ASP A 65 31.68 -13.01 11.36
CA ASP A 65 31.81 -12.62 9.95
C ASP A 65 33.06 -11.74 9.67
N GLY A 66 33.92 -11.48 10.68
CA GLY A 66 35.19 -10.78 10.53
C GLY A 66 35.15 -9.26 10.73
N PHE A 67 34.04 -8.69 11.20
CA PHE A 67 33.90 -7.26 11.48
C PHE A 67 34.30 -6.90 12.92
N GLU A 68 35.24 -5.96 13.06
CA GLU A 68 35.60 -5.35 14.35
C GLU A 68 34.52 -4.38 14.85
N TYR A 69 33.70 -3.84 13.94
CA TYR A 69 32.70 -2.82 14.25
C TYR A 69 31.29 -3.21 13.80
N CYS A 70 30.30 -2.80 14.59
CA CYS A 70 28.88 -2.93 14.28
C CYS A 70 28.15 -1.58 14.45
N TRP A 71 27.13 -1.33 13.64
CA TRP A 71 26.21 -0.19 13.80
C TRP A 71 24.80 -0.65 14.12
N VAL A 72 24.16 0.03 15.09
CA VAL A 72 22.79 -0.21 15.51
C VAL A 72 22.11 1.13 15.78
N ASP A 73 21.00 1.43 15.11
CA ASP A 73 20.30 2.73 15.18
C ASP A 73 19.80 3.11 16.58
N THR A 74 19.52 2.13 17.45
CA THR A 74 19.05 2.37 18.82
C THR A 74 20.13 3.00 19.69
N CYS A 75 21.38 2.58 19.52
CA CYS A 75 22.49 2.96 20.39
C CYS A 75 23.72 3.56 19.69
N CYS A 76 23.75 3.70 18.36
CA CYS A 76 24.81 4.37 17.60
C CYS A 76 24.42 5.77 17.08
N ILE A 77 23.26 6.29 17.53
CA ILE A 77 22.79 7.66 17.27
C ILE A 77 22.47 8.29 18.62
N ASP A 78 23.11 9.42 18.96
CA ASP A 78 22.69 10.22 20.11
C ASP A 78 21.41 11.01 19.76
N LYS A 79 20.27 10.35 19.99
CA LYS A 79 18.93 10.92 19.78
C LYS A 79 18.62 12.14 20.67
N THR A 80 19.47 12.46 21.66
CA THR A 80 19.36 13.69 22.46
C THR A 80 19.99 14.90 21.79
N ASN A 81 20.89 14.68 20.81
CA ASN A 81 21.52 15.71 20.00
C ASN A 81 20.77 15.86 18.66
N SER A 82 20.02 16.95 18.50
CA SER A 82 19.22 17.19 17.29
C SER A 82 20.04 17.35 16.01
N ALA A 83 21.28 17.85 16.10
CA ALA A 83 22.18 17.95 14.95
C ALA A 83 22.67 16.57 14.52
N GLU A 84 23.10 15.73 15.47
CA GLU A 84 23.53 14.35 15.20
C GLU A 84 22.36 13.49 14.67
N LEU A 85 21.16 13.62 15.25
CA LEU A 85 19.96 12.95 14.75
C LEU A 85 19.62 13.37 13.31
N SER A 86 19.74 14.66 12.97
CA SER A 86 19.50 15.15 11.61
C SER A 86 20.57 14.70 10.61
N GLU A 87 21.84 14.62 11.01
CA GLU A 87 22.92 14.03 10.21
C GLU A 87 22.67 12.55 9.98
N ALA A 88 22.31 11.81 11.03
CA ALA A 88 22.08 10.37 10.98
C ALA A 88 20.92 10.00 10.07
N ILE A 89 19.77 10.69 10.17
CA ILE A 89 18.62 10.43 9.30
C ILE A 89 18.97 10.70 7.82
N ASN A 90 19.65 11.81 7.53
CA ASN A 90 20.08 12.12 6.15
C ASN A 90 21.17 11.16 5.62
N SER A 91 21.90 10.47 6.50
CA SER A 91 23.00 9.57 6.15
C SER A 91 22.62 8.08 6.18
N MET A 92 21.47 7.72 6.75
CA MET A 92 21.11 6.33 7.07
C MET A 92 21.17 5.40 5.86
N TYR A 93 20.59 5.78 4.72
CA TYR A 93 20.69 5.00 3.47
C TYR A 93 22.14 4.73 3.07
N ALA A 94 23.01 5.74 3.13
CA ALA A 94 24.42 5.59 2.81
C ALA A 94 25.13 4.66 3.81
N TRP A 95 24.79 4.73 5.09
CA TRP A 95 25.32 3.83 6.12
C TRP A 95 24.88 2.38 5.91
N TYR A 96 23.67 2.13 5.41
CA TYR A 96 23.26 0.78 4.99
C TYR A 96 23.95 0.36 3.67
N LYS A 97 24.06 1.23 2.65
CA LYS A 97 24.74 0.94 1.36
C LYS A 97 26.25 0.69 1.50
N MET A 98 26.91 1.33 2.47
CA MET A 98 28.34 1.14 2.76
C MET A 98 28.65 0.02 3.75
N SER A 99 27.63 -0.57 4.41
CA SER A 99 27.84 -1.70 5.32
C SER A 99 28.40 -2.92 4.59
N GLY A 100 29.30 -3.65 5.23
CA GLY A 100 29.85 -4.89 4.67
C GLY A 100 28.87 -6.05 4.73
N LYS A 101 27.96 -6.05 5.72
CA LYS A 101 26.87 -7.02 5.85
C LYS A 101 25.74 -6.42 6.70
N CYS A 102 24.50 -6.55 6.24
CA CYS A 102 23.31 -6.21 6.99
C CYS A 102 22.70 -7.47 7.63
N TYR A 103 22.35 -7.38 8.91
CA TYR A 103 21.63 -8.42 9.64
C TYR A 103 20.20 -7.96 9.85
N ALA A 104 19.23 -8.60 9.20
CA ALA A 104 17.81 -8.34 9.42
C ALA A 104 17.30 -9.28 10.52
N TYR A 105 17.18 -8.77 11.75
CA TYR A 105 16.69 -9.54 12.88
C TYR A 105 15.15 -9.42 13.01
N LEU A 106 14.47 -10.55 12.86
CA LEU A 106 13.03 -10.67 12.81
C LEU A 106 12.48 -11.29 14.10
N SER A 107 12.22 -10.44 15.09
CA SER A 107 11.78 -10.85 16.44
C SER A 107 10.44 -11.61 16.50
N ASP A 108 9.68 -11.60 15.42
CA ASP A 108 8.32 -12.15 15.29
C ASP A 108 8.23 -13.30 14.27
N VAL A 109 9.37 -13.83 13.82
CA VAL A 109 9.46 -14.94 12.87
C VAL A 109 10.09 -16.15 13.55
N GLU A 110 9.45 -17.31 13.43
CA GLU A 110 10.02 -18.61 13.83
C GLU A 110 10.63 -19.32 12.62
N THR A 111 9.87 -19.34 11.51
CA THR A 111 10.16 -20.10 10.29
C THR A 111 10.00 -19.24 9.04
N ILE A 112 10.53 -19.70 7.90
CA ILE A 112 10.40 -18.97 6.62
C ILE A 112 8.94 -18.75 6.17
N SER A 113 7.99 -19.58 6.62
CA SER A 113 6.56 -19.39 6.35
C SER A 113 5.94 -18.19 7.08
N ASP A 114 6.54 -17.74 8.18
CA ASP A 114 6.06 -16.58 8.95
C ASP A 114 6.61 -15.26 8.40
N LEU A 115 7.62 -15.33 7.53
CA LEU A 115 8.30 -14.18 6.92
C LEU A 115 7.33 -13.14 6.30
N PRO A 116 6.27 -13.52 5.54
CA PRO A 116 5.30 -12.57 4.98
C PRO A 116 4.44 -11.83 6.02
N LEU A 117 4.40 -12.33 7.26
CA LEU A 117 3.61 -11.77 8.36
C LEU A 117 4.44 -10.85 9.26
N SER A 118 5.77 -10.84 9.11
CA SER A 118 6.65 -10.06 9.99
C SER A 118 6.38 -8.57 9.90
N ARG A 119 6.28 -7.92 11.07
CA ARG A 119 6.21 -6.47 11.22
C ARG A 119 7.39 -5.74 10.59
N TRP A 120 8.51 -6.43 10.33
CA TRP A 120 9.67 -5.83 9.65
C TRP A 120 9.32 -5.34 8.24
N PHE A 121 8.53 -6.07 7.45
CA PHE A 121 8.15 -5.64 6.10
C PHE A 121 7.12 -4.49 6.09
N THR A 122 6.47 -4.21 7.23
CA THR A 122 5.46 -3.16 7.34
C THR A 122 5.98 -1.85 7.95
N ARG A 123 7.25 -1.76 8.37
CA ARG A 123 7.84 -0.49 8.86
C ARG A 123 8.37 0.36 7.70
N GLY A 124 8.27 1.68 7.83
CA GLY A 124 8.80 2.63 6.83
C GLY A 124 10.33 2.54 6.68
N TRP A 125 11.05 2.75 7.78
CA TRP A 125 12.52 2.75 7.85
C TRP A 125 13.18 1.50 7.24
N THR A 126 12.60 0.32 7.45
CA THR A 126 13.13 -0.95 6.93
C THR A 126 13.08 -1.08 5.40
N LEU A 127 12.48 -0.13 4.66
CA LEU A 127 12.57 -0.11 3.20
C LEU A 127 13.98 0.19 2.72
N GLN A 128 14.61 1.25 3.24
CA GLN A 128 16.01 1.53 2.91
C GLN A 128 16.95 0.50 3.52
N GLU A 129 16.61 -0.10 4.67
CA GLU A 129 17.40 -1.17 5.28
C GLU A 129 17.32 -2.48 4.47
N LEU A 130 16.21 -2.72 3.75
CA LEU A 130 16.08 -3.79 2.76
C LEU A 130 16.85 -3.50 1.48
N ILE A 131 16.78 -2.26 0.97
CA ILE A 131 17.17 -1.94 -0.41
C ILE A 131 18.62 -1.45 -0.53
N ALA A 132 19.11 -0.69 0.45
CA ALA A 132 20.43 -0.07 0.37
C ALA A 132 21.62 -1.05 0.51
N PRO A 133 21.62 -2.06 1.41
CA PRO A 133 22.77 -2.96 1.57
C PRO A 133 23.03 -3.81 0.33
N ARG A 134 24.31 -4.07 0.06
CA ARG A 134 24.74 -5.06 -0.95
C ARG A 134 24.57 -6.51 -0.51
N THR A 135 24.48 -6.76 0.80
CA THR A 135 24.33 -8.10 1.36
C THR A 135 23.48 -8.03 2.62
N ILE A 136 22.34 -8.73 2.62
CA ILE A 136 21.42 -8.78 3.76
C ILE A 136 21.05 -10.22 4.13
N THR A 137 21.43 -10.63 5.34
CA THR A 137 21.12 -11.95 5.91
C THR A 137 19.98 -11.82 6.93
N PHE A 138 18.93 -12.61 6.74
CA PHE A 138 17.76 -12.63 7.63
C PHE A 138 17.93 -13.65 8.75
N PHE A 139 17.61 -13.25 9.97
CA PHE A 139 17.65 -14.05 11.18
C PHE A 139 16.27 -14.09 11.84
N ASN A 140 15.86 -15.26 12.30
CA ASN A 140 14.61 -15.45 13.05
C ASN A 140 14.77 -14.96 14.51
N LYS A 141 13.73 -15.09 15.34
CA LYS A 141 13.75 -14.64 16.74
C LYS A 141 14.76 -15.38 17.65
N GLU A 142 15.17 -16.60 17.29
CA GLU A 142 16.25 -17.35 17.95
C GLU A 142 17.65 -17.05 17.40
N TRP A 143 17.81 -16.06 16.51
CA TRP A 143 19.05 -15.81 15.76
C TRP A 143 19.51 -16.97 14.88
N VAL A 144 18.59 -17.80 14.41
CA VAL A 144 18.84 -18.79 13.36
C VAL A 144 18.73 -18.11 11.99
N GLN A 145 19.73 -18.32 11.13
CA GLN A 145 19.73 -17.77 9.78
C GLN A 145 18.61 -18.41 8.93
N ILE A 146 17.74 -17.57 8.37
CA ILE A 146 16.68 -17.96 7.42
C ILE A 146 17.25 -18.06 6.00
N GLY A 147 18.14 -17.13 5.63
CA GLY A 147 18.81 -17.07 4.34
C GLY A 147 19.36 -15.66 4.06
N THR A 148 20.07 -15.49 2.95
CA THR A 148 20.57 -14.18 2.49
C THR A 148 19.84 -13.78 1.21
N ARG A 149 19.42 -12.53 1.06
CA ARG A 149 18.71 -12.07 -0.16
C ARG A 149 19.53 -12.30 -1.43
N ASP A 150 20.85 -12.18 -1.28
CA ASP A 150 21.84 -12.06 -2.35
C ASP A 150 22.57 -13.39 -2.65
N ASP A 151 22.19 -14.50 -2.01
CA ASP A 151 22.85 -15.81 -2.16
C ASP A 151 22.35 -16.64 -3.37
N GLY A 152 21.41 -16.10 -4.14
CA GLY A 152 20.78 -16.78 -5.28
C GLY A 152 19.60 -17.70 -4.89
N ASN A 153 19.12 -17.66 -3.64
CA ASN A 153 17.93 -18.37 -3.22
C ASN A 153 16.64 -17.74 -3.75
N ASP A 154 16.18 -18.23 -4.91
CA ASP A 154 14.91 -17.87 -5.52
C ASP A 154 13.71 -17.96 -4.56
N THR A 155 13.71 -18.88 -3.59
CA THR A 155 12.57 -19.03 -2.66
C THR A 155 12.46 -17.83 -1.72
N LEU A 156 13.57 -17.41 -1.10
CA LEU A 156 13.59 -16.25 -0.21
C LEU A 156 13.31 -14.96 -1.00
N MET A 157 13.94 -14.79 -2.16
CA MET A 157 13.74 -13.63 -3.02
C MET A 157 12.28 -13.51 -3.50
N ASN A 158 11.66 -14.62 -3.92
CA ASN A 158 10.25 -14.62 -4.32
C ASN A 158 9.30 -14.31 -3.15
N ILE A 159 9.59 -14.79 -1.94
CA ILE A 159 8.79 -14.45 -0.75
C ILE A 159 8.90 -12.96 -0.42
N ILE A 160 10.11 -12.39 -0.41
CA ILE A 160 10.33 -10.96 -0.16
C ILE A 160 9.64 -10.12 -1.24
N SER A 161 9.81 -10.49 -2.52
CA SER A 161 9.17 -9.79 -3.65
C SER A 161 7.65 -9.82 -3.56
N ALA A 162 7.05 -10.99 -3.29
CA ALA A 162 5.59 -11.11 -3.13
C ALA A 162 5.05 -10.35 -1.90
N THR A 163 5.82 -10.30 -0.80
CA THR A 163 5.43 -9.59 0.44
C THR A 163 5.52 -8.07 0.27
N THR A 164 6.54 -7.58 -0.43
CA THR A 164 6.84 -6.14 -0.53
C THR A 164 6.35 -5.48 -1.82
N ARG A 165 6.02 -6.27 -2.85
CA ARG A 165 5.86 -5.87 -4.27
C ARG A 165 7.08 -5.21 -4.91
N ILE A 166 8.26 -5.38 -4.31
CA ILE A 166 9.51 -4.93 -4.91
C ILE A 166 9.91 -5.98 -5.96
N PRO A 167 10.16 -5.60 -7.22
CA PRO A 167 10.50 -6.57 -8.27
C PRO A 167 11.85 -7.24 -7.95
N PRO A 168 12.05 -8.54 -8.27
CA PRO A 168 13.27 -9.26 -7.89
C PRO A 168 14.57 -8.58 -8.33
N VAL A 169 14.58 -7.88 -9.47
CA VAL A 169 15.73 -7.08 -9.95
C VAL A 169 16.15 -6.00 -8.94
N ALA A 170 15.20 -5.30 -8.30
CA ALA A 170 15.44 -4.29 -7.26
C ALA A 170 15.81 -4.90 -5.88
N LEU A 171 15.91 -6.23 -5.80
CA LEU A 171 16.41 -6.98 -4.64
C LEU A 171 17.79 -7.60 -4.90
N THR A 172 18.40 -7.37 -6.06
CA THR A 172 19.77 -7.86 -6.38
C THR A 172 20.85 -6.83 -6.00
N PRO A 173 22.13 -7.22 -5.87
CA PRO A 173 23.21 -6.25 -5.61
C PRO A 173 23.56 -5.29 -6.76
N ASN A 174 22.99 -5.49 -7.97
CA ASN A 174 23.50 -4.91 -9.22
C ASN A 174 22.56 -3.88 -9.89
N PHE A 175 21.40 -3.55 -9.31
CA PHE A 175 20.57 -2.46 -9.81
C PHE A 175 21.06 -1.11 -9.26
N GLU A 176 20.71 -0.01 -9.93
CA GLU A 176 20.77 1.32 -9.33
C GLU A 176 19.35 1.91 -9.21
N LEU A 177 19.12 2.76 -8.21
CA LEU A 177 17.80 3.36 -7.98
C LEU A 177 17.31 4.20 -9.18
N SER A 178 18.24 4.69 -10.00
CA SER A 178 17.94 5.36 -11.28
C SER A 178 17.18 4.48 -12.28
N ASP A 179 17.26 3.16 -12.17
CA ASP A 179 16.60 2.23 -13.09
C ASP A 179 15.08 2.20 -12.89
N PHE A 180 14.60 2.63 -11.70
CA PHE A 180 13.19 2.62 -11.31
C PHE A 180 12.60 4.03 -11.26
N SER A 181 11.34 4.16 -11.65
CA SER A 181 10.61 5.43 -11.61
C SER A 181 10.34 5.91 -10.17
N VAL A 182 10.08 7.20 -10.01
CA VAL A 182 9.63 7.76 -8.72
C VAL A 182 8.36 7.06 -8.24
N ALA A 183 7.40 6.78 -9.13
CA ALA A 183 6.20 6.02 -8.79
C ALA A 183 6.50 4.59 -8.33
N GLN A 184 7.43 3.90 -8.97
CA GLN A 184 7.85 2.54 -8.57
C GLN A 184 8.43 2.56 -7.15
N ILE A 185 9.39 3.44 -6.86
CA ILE A 185 10.01 3.56 -5.54
C ILE A 185 8.98 3.97 -4.46
N MET A 186 8.08 4.92 -4.77
CA MET A 186 6.98 5.27 -3.86
C MET A 186 6.02 4.09 -3.61
N SER A 187 5.76 3.25 -4.62
CA SER A 187 4.88 2.08 -4.46
C SER A 187 5.44 1.06 -3.46
N TRP A 188 6.77 0.92 -3.36
CA TRP A 188 7.45 0.07 -2.37
C TRP A 188 7.26 0.55 -0.91
N ALA A 189 6.95 1.83 -0.74
CA ALA A 189 6.62 2.45 0.55
C ALA A 189 5.12 2.45 0.86
N SER A 190 4.24 2.26 -0.14
CA SER A 190 2.79 2.48 -0.04
C SER A 190 2.03 1.68 1.02
N THR A 191 2.55 0.52 1.44
CA THR A 191 1.98 -0.34 2.49
C THR A 191 2.68 -0.25 3.84
N ARG A 192 3.70 0.61 3.95
CA ARG A 192 4.53 0.72 5.16
C ARG A 192 3.98 1.79 6.10
N GLN A 193 4.25 1.60 7.38
CA GLN A 193 3.76 2.41 8.49
C GLN A 193 4.92 2.96 9.32
N THR A 194 4.73 4.17 9.83
CA THR A 194 5.68 4.85 10.70
C THR A 194 5.00 5.25 12.00
N THR A 195 5.80 5.43 13.07
CA THR A 195 5.25 5.83 14.39
C THR A 195 5.07 7.35 14.48
N ARG A 196 5.92 8.11 13.80
CA ARG A 196 5.74 9.54 13.55
C ARG A 196 5.23 9.73 12.13
N GLU A 197 4.40 10.74 11.90
CA GLU A 197 3.82 11.01 10.58
C GLU A 197 4.92 11.45 9.60
N GLU A 198 5.86 12.27 10.06
CA GLU A 198 6.94 12.82 9.21
C GLU A 198 7.95 11.75 8.76
N ASP A 199 8.12 10.69 9.54
CA ASP A 199 8.98 9.56 9.19
C ASP A 199 8.53 8.88 7.89
N SER A 200 7.25 9.02 7.49
CA SER A 200 6.75 8.52 6.18
C SER A 200 7.43 9.21 4.99
N ALA A 201 7.99 10.40 5.20
CA ALA A 201 8.84 11.12 4.26
C ALA A 201 10.33 10.87 4.55
N TYR A 202 10.75 10.97 5.82
CA TYR A 202 12.17 10.89 6.18
C TYR A 202 12.81 9.52 5.90
N CYS A 203 12.04 8.43 5.97
CA CYS A 203 12.55 7.10 5.62
C CYS A 203 12.84 6.90 4.11
N LEU A 204 12.45 7.86 3.26
CA LEU A 204 12.59 7.78 1.80
C LEU A 204 13.71 8.67 1.24
N LEU A 205 14.32 9.53 2.04
CA LEU A 205 15.30 10.53 1.59
C LEU A 205 16.43 9.95 0.74
N GLY A 206 17.08 8.90 1.24
CA GLY A 206 18.18 8.25 0.54
C GLY A 206 17.76 7.37 -0.64
N LEU A 207 16.49 6.92 -0.70
CA LEU A 207 15.94 6.23 -1.88
C LEU A 207 15.74 7.19 -3.06
N PHE A 208 15.66 8.50 -2.80
CA PHE A 208 15.57 9.54 -3.82
C PHE A 208 16.83 10.41 -3.91
N GLY A 209 17.87 10.14 -3.11
CA GLY A 209 19.12 10.91 -3.10
C GLY A 209 18.96 12.37 -2.67
N VAL A 210 17.94 12.68 -1.85
CA VAL A 210 17.63 14.05 -1.40
C VAL A 210 17.94 14.28 0.07
N HIS A 211 18.12 15.55 0.44
CA HIS A 211 18.37 15.98 1.82
C HIS A 211 17.43 17.12 2.21
N MET A 212 16.94 17.10 3.46
CA MET A 212 16.10 18.16 4.02
C MET A 212 16.27 18.26 5.54
N PRO A 213 15.93 19.42 6.16
CA PRO A 213 15.88 19.55 7.62
C PRO A 213 14.78 18.68 8.26
N MET A 214 15.10 18.01 9.37
CA MET A 214 14.16 17.26 10.20
C MET A 214 13.31 18.22 11.06
N ILE A 215 12.03 18.36 10.74
CA ILE A 215 11.06 19.17 11.50
C ILE A 215 9.98 18.22 12.02
N TYR A 216 10.16 17.70 13.24
CA TYR A 216 9.11 16.93 13.91
C TYR A 216 8.05 17.87 14.48
N GLY A 217 6.77 17.57 14.24
CA GLY A 217 5.62 18.43 14.49
C GLY A 217 5.07 19.15 13.25
N GLU A 218 5.55 18.83 12.04
CA GLU A 218 4.99 19.39 10.78
C GLU A 218 3.92 18.48 10.14
N GLY A 219 3.79 17.23 10.59
CA GLY A 219 2.82 16.25 10.10
C GLY A 219 2.96 15.94 8.61
N GLU A 220 1.83 15.82 7.91
CA GLU A 220 1.71 15.54 6.47
C GLU A 220 2.58 16.45 5.56
N LYS A 221 2.95 17.65 6.01
CA LYS A 221 3.80 18.59 5.25
C LYS A 221 5.19 18.02 4.97
N ALA A 222 5.69 17.09 5.77
CA ALA A 222 6.96 16.42 5.53
C ALA A 222 6.96 15.69 4.17
N PHE A 223 5.86 15.03 3.80
CA PHE A 223 5.75 14.29 2.55
C PHE A 223 5.56 15.22 1.33
N LEU A 224 4.90 16.37 1.51
CA LEU A 224 4.93 17.43 0.51
C LEU A 224 6.37 17.95 0.30
N ARG A 225 7.10 18.24 1.39
CA ARG A 225 8.50 18.70 1.30
C ARG A 225 9.42 17.68 0.62
N LEU A 226 9.26 16.38 0.89
CA LEU A 226 9.98 15.32 0.16
C LEU A 226 9.75 15.42 -1.34
N GLN A 227 8.48 15.51 -1.78
CA GLN A 227 8.15 15.65 -3.21
C GLN A 227 8.73 16.94 -3.80
N LEU A 228 8.81 18.03 -3.02
CA LEU A 228 9.46 19.28 -3.43
C LEU A 228 10.99 19.19 -3.53
N GLU A 229 11.66 18.34 -2.75
CA GLU A 229 13.09 18.08 -2.93
C GLU A 229 13.34 17.18 -4.14
N ILE A 230 12.52 16.13 -4.34
CA ILE A 230 12.57 15.27 -5.54
C ILE A 230 12.40 16.12 -6.82
N LEU A 231 11.45 17.07 -6.79
CA LEU A 231 11.18 18.00 -7.90
C LEU A 231 12.41 18.82 -8.35
N LYS A 232 13.36 19.10 -7.45
CA LYS A 232 14.56 19.89 -7.76
C LYS A 232 15.67 19.11 -8.45
N VAL A 233 15.62 17.78 -8.37
CA VAL A 233 16.72 16.88 -8.80
C VAL A 233 16.26 15.83 -9.82
N SER A 234 14.99 15.82 -10.21
CA SER A 234 14.40 14.81 -11.08
C SER A 234 13.36 15.40 -12.02
N HIS A 235 13.47 15.01 -13.30
CA HIS A 235 12.51 15.30 -14.38
C HIS A 235 11.47 14.16 -14.56
N ASP A 236 11.41 13.23 -13.60
CA ASP A 236 10.51 12.08 -13.62
C ASP A 236 9.03 12.44 -13.39
N HIS A 237 8.29 12.56 -14.49
CA HIS A 237 6.85 12.80 -14.48
C HIS A 237 6.01 11.75 -13.71
N THR A 238 6.55 10.57 -13.38
CA THR A 238 5.83 9.59 -12.53
C THR A 238 5.60 10.08 -11.09
N LEU A 239 6.32 11.12 -10.64
CA LEU A 239 5.98 11.85 -9.40
C LEU A 239 4.51 12.32 -9.37
N PHE A 240 3.90 12.56 -10.53
CA PHE A 240 2.52 13.02 -10.67
C PHE A 240 1.51 11.91 -10.98
N SER A 241 1.91 10.63 -11.09
CA SER A 241 1.01 9.53 -11.47
C SER A 241 0.33 8.82 -10.29
N TRP A 242 0.28 9.43 -9.11
CA TRP A 242 -0.39 8.89 -7.93
C TRP A 242 -1.92 8.79 -8.09
N ILE A 243 -2.55 7.94 -7.27
CA ILE A 243 -3.99 7.66 -7.23
C ILE A 243 -4.49 7.68 -5.78
N ARG A 244 -5.43 8.58 -5.45
CA ARG A 244 -6.14 8.63 -4.16
C ARG A 244 -7.57 8.11 -4.33
N PRO A 245 -7.95 6.96 -3.74
CA PRO A 245 -9.32 6.45 -3.79
C PRO A 245 -10.36 7.48 -3.31
N ARG A 246 -11.59 7.41 -3.83
CA ARG A 246 -12.70 8.25 -3.35
C ARG A 246 -13.07 7.85 -1.92
N VAL A 247 -12.79 8.73 -0.95
CA VAL A 247 -13.26 8.59 0.43
C VAL A 247 -14.65 9.20 0.60
N ASN A 248 -14.88 10.39 0.03
CA ASN A 248 -16.14 11.14 0.11
C ASN A 248 -16.56 11.64 -1.28
N GLU A 249 -17.87 11.83 -1.52
CA GLU A 249 -18.41 12.28 -2.82
C GLU A 249 -18.14 13.76 -3.15
N TRP A 250 -17.73 14.58 -2.17
CA TRP A 250 -17.78 16.05 -2.27
C TRP A 250 -16.54 16.75 -2.84
N SER A 251 -15.39 16.07 -2.98
CA SER A 251 -14.18 16.67 -3.57
C SER A 251 -13.38 15.65 -4.37
N SER A 252 -13.42 15.76 -5.70
CA SER A 252 -12.55 15.02 -6.63
C SER A 252 -11.30 15.80 -7.05
N SER A 253 -11.21 17.08 -6.65
CA SER A 253 -10.19 18.02 -7.12
C SER A 253 -9.19 18.43 -6.04
N THR A 254 -7.93 18.60 -6.41
CA THR A 254 -6.77 18.68 -5.51
C THR A 254 -5.55 19.28 -6.23
N GLY A 255 -4.42 19.45 -5.52
CA GLY A 255 -3.16 19.92 -6.09
C GLY A 255 -2.41 18.85 -6.90
N PRO A 256 -1.17 19.14 -7.33
CA PRO A 256 -0.36 18.22 -8.13
C PRO A 256 0.26 17.06 -7.34
N PHE A 257 0.41 17.20 -6.02
CA PHE A 257 1.17 16.28 -5.16
C PHE A 257 0.29 15.33 -4.35
N ALA A 258 0.84 14.15 -4.06
CA ALA A 258 0.24 13.15 -3.19
C ALA A 258 0.33 13.57 -1.72
N MET A 259 -0.56 13.05 -0.86
CA MET A 259 -0.51 13.30 0.59
C MET A 259 0.32 12.27 1.35
N ALA A 260 0.47 11.05 0.81
CA ALA A 260 1.25 9.97 1.43
C ALA A 260 1.74 8.95 0.37
N PRO A 261 2.76 8.12 0.69
CA PRO A 261 3.21 7.03 -0.20
C PRO A 261 2.11 6.04 -0.57
N SER A 262 1.07 5.90 0.26
CA SER A 262 -0.07 5.00 0.02
C SER A 262 -0.86 5.34 -1.26
N GLU A 263 -0.75 6.58 -1.76
CA GLU A 263 -1.37 6.99 -3.03
C GLU A 263 -0.60 6.50 -4.25
N PHE A 264 0.58 5.90 -4.08
CA PHE A 264 1.32 5.21 -5.15
C PHE A 264 1.10 3.69 -5.16
N TYR A 265 0.10 3.19 -4.44
CA TYR A 265 -0.12 1.74 -4.25
C TYR A 265 -0.29 0.96 -5.56
N GLU A 266 -1.06 1.48 -6.51
CA GLU A 266 -1.27 0.85 -7.83
C GLU A 266 -0.20 1.25 -8.86
N CYS A 267 0.75 2.12 -8.50
CA CYS A 267 1.68 2.76 -9.45
C CYS A 267 2.99 1.96 -9.68
N GLY A 268 3.07 0.72 -9.19
CA GLY A 268 4.27 -0.12 -9.24
C GLY A 268 4.70 -0.59 -10.64
N ASN A 269 3.84 -0.42 -11.64
CA ASN A 269 4.13 -0.73 -13.05
C ASN A 269 4.28 0.54 -13.91
N ILE A 270 4.28 1.74 -13.31
CA ILE A 270 4.39 2.99 -14.06
C ILE A 270 5.87 3.33 -14.27
N GLU A 271 6.30 3.31 -15.52
CA GLU A 271 7.70 3.50 -15.93
C GLU A 271 7.89 4.85 -16.65
N ARG A 272 9.14 5.33 -16.67
CA ARG A 272 9.51 6.53 -17.45
C ARG A 272 9.38 6.24 -18.95
N TRP A 273 8.88 7.20 -19.71
CA TRP A 273 8.77 7.04 -21.15
C TRP A 273 10.15 7.06 -21.82
N SER A 274 10.60 5.91 -22.34
CA SER A 274 12.01 5.70 -22.75
C SER A 274 12.41 6.35 -24.08
N SER A 275 11.51 7.08 -24.74
CA SER A 275 11.71 7.63 -26.10
C SER A 275 10.84 8.88 -26.35
N GLY A 276 11.02 9.92 -25.53
CA GLY A 276 10.53 11.27 -25.82
C GLY A 276 11.54 12.07 -26.66
N PRO A 277 11.18 13.25 -27.20
CA PRO A 277 12.17 14.23 -27.63
C PRO A 277 13.02 14.59 -26.40
N GLY A 278 14.34 14.40 -26.48
CA GLY A 278 15.22 14.65 -25.34
C GLY A 278 15.28 16.13 -24.97
N ASP A 279 15.46 16.40 -23.67
CA ASP A 279 15.71 17.69 -23.00
C ASP A 279 14.79 18.87 -23.37
N GLU A 280 14.04 19.40 -22.37
CA GLU A 280 13.87 20.85 -22.07
C GLU A 280 12.67 21.18 -21.15
N SER A 281 11.77 20.24 -20.81
CA SER A 281 10.61 20.57 -19.95
C SER A 281 10.93 20.59 -18.45
N ASP A 282 11.80 21.52 -18.04
CA ASP A 282 11.96 21.89 -16.63
C ASP A 282 10.59 22.21 -16.01
N TYR A 283 10.30 21.56 -14.88
CA TYR A 283 9.15 21.87 -14.05
C TYR A 283 9.59 22.34 -12.66
N ALA A 284 8.85 23.29 -12.11
CA ALA A 284 9.20 23.92 -10.85
C ALA A 284 7.97 24.46 -10.14
N MET A 285 8.02 24.52 -8.80
CA MET A 285 7.01 25.23 -8.04
C MET A 285 7.17 26.73 -8.17
N THR A 286 6.04 27.40 -8.40
CA THR A 286 5.92 28.85 -8.47
C THR A 286 4.80 29.31 -7.54
N ASN A 287 4.67 30.63 -7.33
CA ASN A 287 3.52 31.20 -6.63
C ASN A 287 2.16 31.03 -7.36
N ARG A 288 2.16 30.44 -8.57
CA ARG A 288 0.95 30.05 -9.32
C ARG A 288 0.64 28.56 -9.23
N GLY A 289 1.48 27.76 -8.58
CA GLY A 289 1.45 26.29 -8.58
C GLY A 289 2.66 25.68 -9.30
N LEU A 290 2.59 24.37 -9.54
CA LEU A 290 3.55 23.62 -10.36
C LEU A 290 3.49 24.13 -11.80
N CYS A 291 4.54 24.81 -12.23
CA CYS A 291 4.75 25.16 -13.63
C CYS A 291 5.33 23.94 -14.36
N ILE A 292 4.63 23.44 -15.36
CA ILE A 292 5.01 22.26 -16.14
C ILE A 292 4.54 22.43 -17.59
N THR A 293 5.24 21.83 -18.55
CA THR A 293 4.94 21.98 -19.99
C THR A 293 4.53 20.62 -20.55
N LEU A 294 3.24 20.42 -20.82
CA LEU A 294 2.68 19.11 -21.21
C LEU A 294 1.76 19.22 -22.44
N PRO A 295 1.53 18.11 -23.16
CA PRO A 295 0.40 17.99 -24.07
C PRO A 295 -0.92 18.08 -23.27
N VAL A 296 -1.79 19.04 -23.57
CA VAL A 296 -3.09 19.22 -22.90
C VAL A 296 -4.22 19.08 -23.90
N LEU A 297 -5.02 18.03 -23.73
CA LEU A 297 -6.14 17.66 -24.58
C LEU A 297 -7.48 17.90 -23.85
N PRO A 298 -8.60 18.09 -24.56
CA PRO A 298 -9.93 17.91 -23.97
C PRO A 298 -10.04 16.51 -23.35
N SER A 299 -10.78 16.36 -22.25
CA SER A 299 -11.00 15.06 -21.61
C SER A 299 -11.54 14.01 -22.62
N PRO A 300 -11.12 12.73 -22.59
CA PRO A 300 -11.73 11.68 -23.40
C PRO A 300 -13.27 11.59 -23.24
N ASP A 301 -13.75 11.94 -22.05
CA ASP A 301 -15.16 11.97 -21.68
C ASP A 301 -15.86 13.31 -22.00
N ALA A 302 -15.21 14.25 -22.70
CA ALA A 302 -15.75 15.56 -23.07
C ALA A 302 -17.02 15.51 -23.96
N LYS A 303 -17.43 14.33 -24.41
CA LYS A 303 -18.76 14.09 -25.02
C LYS A 303 -19.92 14.18 -24.01
N TYR A 304 -19.63 14.00 -22.72
CA TYR A 304 -20.59 13.96 -21.61
C TYR A 304 -20.40 15.09 -20.60
N LEU A 305 -19.33 15.87 -20.76
CA LEU A 305 -18.79 16.83 -19.79
C LEU A 305 -18.50 18.17 -20.49
N ASN A 306 -18.07 19.22 -19.76
CA ASN A 306 -17.89 20.55 -20.39
C ASN A 306 -16.51 20.63 -21.10
N PRO A 307 -16.47 20.65 -22.45
CA PRO A 307 -15.22 20.55 -23.22
C PRO A 307 -14.29 21.76 -23.06
N ASN A 308 -14.81 22.89 -22.57
CA ASN A 308 -14.02 24.10 -22.32
C ASN A 308 -13.44 24.15 -20.89
N ARG A 309 -13.83 23.22 -20.03
CA ARG A 309 -13.47 23.17 -18.60
C ARG A 309 -12.60 21.96 -18.25
N GLU A 310 -12.82 20.82 -18.90
CA GLU A 310 -12.24 19.54 -18.48
C GLU A 310 -11.25 18.99 -19.52
N PHE A 311 -10.04 18.75 -19.04
CA PHE A 311 -8.87 18.44 -19.84
C PHE A 311 -8.16 17.20 -19.29
N CYS A 312 -7.30 16.60 -20.12
CA CYS A 312 -6.31 15.65 -19.69
C CYS A 312 -4.92 16.17 -20.11
N ALA A 313 -3.97 16.19 -19.17
CA ALA A 313 -2.58 16.44 -19.47
C ALA A 313 -1.82 15.11 -19.50
N LEU A 314 -1.08 14.87 -20.59
CA LEU A 314 -0.30 13.65 -20.75
C LEU A 314 1.04 13.79 -20.04
N LEU A 315 1.42 12.75 -19.30
CA LEU A 315 2.72 12.64 -18.65
C LEU A 315 3.69 11.89 -19.58
N GLU A 316 4.99 12.07 -19.36
CA GLU A 316 6.04 11.28 -20.05
C GLU A 316 6.33 9.99 -19.27
N CYS A 317 5.28 9.22 -19.03
CA CYS A 317 5.34 7.91 -18.42
C CYS A 317 4.28 6.97 -19.00
N GLN A 318 4.52 5.67 -18.82
CA GLN A 318 3.68 4.60 -19.35
C GLN A 318 3.37 3.55 -18.29
N GLU A 319 2.29 2.82 -18.50
CA GLU A 319 1.98 1.57 -17.83
C GLU A 319 1.59 0.55 -18.91
N ASP A 320 2.31 -0.56 -18.98
CA ASP A 320 2.29 -1.47 -20.14
C ASP A 320 2.45 -0.67 -21.46
N ASP A 321 1.56 -0.85 -22.43
CA ASP A 321 1.53 -0.13 -23.71
C ASP A 321 0.75 1.23 -23.67
N HIS A 322 0.42 1.75 -22.49
CA HIS A 322 -0.43 2.95 -22.36
C HIS A 322 0.34 4.17 -21.87
N GLN A 323 0.28 5.28 -22.61
CA GLN A 323 0.71 6.57 -22.07
C GLN A 323 -0.26 7.02 -20.97
N ILE A 324 0.31 7.48 -19.85
CA ILE A 324 -0.44 7.96 -18.68
C ILE A 324 -0.81 9.44 -18.83
N GLY A 325 -2.02 9.80 -18.40
CA GLY A 325 -2.45 11.19 -18.28
C GLY A 325 -3.20 11.47 -16.98
N ILE A 326 -3.15 12.72 -16.53
CA ILE A 326 -3.89 13.22 -15.36
C ILE A 326 -5.08 14.08 -15.82
N TYR A 327 -6.21 13.95 -15.15
CA TYR A 327 -7.38 14.79 -15.40
C TYR A 327 -7.21 16.15 -14.73
N LEU A 328 -7.59 17.21 -15.44
CA LEU A 328 -7.44 18.60 -15.01
C LEU A 328 -8.74 19.36 -15.22
N ILE A 329 -9.13 20.18 -14.24
CA ILE A 329 -10.15 21.22 -14.42
C ILE A 329 -9.46 22.57 -14.59
N ARG A 330 -9.75 23.25 -15.70
CA ARG A 330 -9.24 24.59 -15.99
C ARG A 330 -9.86 25.62 -15.05
N LEU A 331 -9.00 26.44 -14.46
CA LEU A 331 -9.36 27.65 -13.73
C LEU A 331 -9.30 28.85 -14.69
N PHE A 332 -8.33 29.75 -14.51
CA PHE A 332 -8.12 30.96 -15.28
C PHE A 332 -6.63 31.16 -15.59
N SER A 333 -6.31 31.86 -16.68
CA SER A 333 -4.94 32.25 -17.05
C SER A 333 -3.92 31.09 -17.10
N GLY A 334 -4.34 29.93 -17.59
CA GLY A 334 -3.48 28.73 -17.71
C GLY A 334 -3.27 27.96 -16.40
N GLN A 335 -3.98 28.31 -15.32
CA GLN A 335 -4.03 27.51 -14.11
C GLN A 335 -5.09 26.40 -14.20
N PHE A 336 -4.78 25.27 -13.57
CA PHE A 336 -5.61 24.09 -13.46
C PHE A 336 -5.56 23.55 -12.03
N VAL A 337 -6.59 22.81 -11.65
CA VAL A 337 -6.56 21.88 -10.50
C VAL A 337 -6.47 20.46 -11.05
N ARG A 338 -5.81 19.56 -10.33
CA ARG A 338 -5.97 18.13 -10.62
C ARG A 338 -7.39 17.74 -10.25
N ASP A 339 -8.02 16.93 -11.09
CA ASP A 339 -9.33 16.32 -10.82
C ASP A 339 -9.28 14.82 -11.05
N ARG A 340 -10.37 14.10 -10.74
CA ARG A 340 -10.49 12.64 -10.84
C ARG A 340 -9.27 11.90 -10.27
N HIS A 341 -8.74 12.36 -9.13
CA HIS A 341 -7.52 11.83 -8.52
C HIS A 341 -7.58 10.33 -8.13
N PHE A 342 -8.75 9.71 -8.23
CA PHE A 342 -9.00 8.29 -7.99
C PHE A 342 -8.74 7.41 -9.23
N GLU A 343 -8.27 7.98 -10.34
CA GLU A 343 -7.89 7.25 -11.55
C GLU A 343 -6.83 8.01 -12.38
N LEU A 344 -6.26 7.33 -13.37
CA LEU A 344 -5.39 7.88 -14.40
C LEU A 344 -6.03 7.62 -15.76
N ALA A 345 -5.89 8.57 -16.68
CA ALA A 345 -6.21 8.36 -18.09
C ALA A 345 -5.12 7.48 -18.72
N ARG A 346 -5.53 6.56 -19.61
CA ARG A 346 -4.64 5.62 -20.32
C ARG A 346 -4.89 5.73 -21.82
N PHE A 347 -3.83 5.98 -22.60
CA PHE A 347 -3.91 6.19 -24.04
C PHE A 347 -3.14 5.10 -24.79
N THR A 348 -3.87 4.28 -25.56
CA THR A 348 -3.36 3.11 -26.33
C THR A 348 -2.56 3.46 -27.58
N LYS A 349 -2.46 4.76 -27.91
CA LYS A 349 -1.69 5.26 -29.05
C LYS A 349 -1.02 6.56 -28.65
N ARG A 350 0.23 6.71 -29.06
CA ARG A 350 1.00 7.96 -29.00
C ARG A 350 0.12 9.11 -29.52
N THR A 351 0.05 10.22 -28.78
CA THR A 351 -0.39 11.48 -29.39
C THR A 351 0.51 11.81 -30.58
N PRO A 352 -0.03 12.28 -31.72
CA PRO A 352 0.78 12.71 -32.84
C PRO A 352 1.80 13.78 -32.41
N ASP A 353 2.94 13.86 -33.12
CA ASP A 353 3.94 14.92 -32.94
C ASP A 353 3.37 16.35 -33.10
N GLU A 354 2.17 16.47 -33.65
CA GLU A 354 1.42 17.71 -33.85
C GLU A 354 0.69 18.24 -32.59
N VAL A 355 0.71 17.51 -31.46
CA VAL A 355 0.05 18.00 -30.22
C VAL A 355 0.89 19.09 -29.55
N THR A 356 0.43 20.33 -29.67
CA THR A 356 1.07 21.51 -29.09
C THR A 356 1.24 21.40 -27.57
N LEU A 357 2.50 21.38 -27.13
CA LEU A 357 2.87 21.52 -25.72
C LEU A 357 2.38 22.85 -25.14
N GLN A 358 1.82 22.80 -23.95
CA GLN A 358 1.31 23.98 -23.23
C GLN A 358 1.98 24.09 -21.87
N ARG A 359 2.57 25.26 -21.59
CA ARG A 359 3.00 25.63 -20.24
C ARG A 359 1.77 25.92 -19.40
N ILE A 360 1.53 25.08 -18.40
CA ILE A 360 0.39 25.14 -17.48
C ILE A 360 0.85 25.28 -16.03
N TYR A 361 -0.09 25.67 -15.16
CA TYR A 361 0.15 25.80 -13.72
C TYR A 361 -0.85 24.93 -12.95
N ILE A 362 -0.40 23.84 -12.31
CA ILE A 362 -1.26 22.96 -11.51
C ILE A 362 -1.16 23.37 -10.04
N ARG A 363 -2.30 23.61 -9.38
CA ARG A 363 -2.37 24.13 -8.00
C ARG A 363 -3.51 23.51 -7.22
N ASP A 364 -3.46 23.66 -5.91
CA ASP A 364 -4.60 23.36 -5.04
C ASP A 364 -5.83 24.21 -5.38
N PRO A 365 -7.04 23.65 -5.24
CA PRO A 365 -8.28 24.35 -5.53
C PRO A 365 -8.44 25.60 -4.64
N PRO A 366 -8.78 26.76 -5.21
CA PRO A 366 -9.12 27.93 -4.41
C PRO A 366 -10.42 27.66 -3.64
N ALA A 367 -10.59 28.34 -2.49
CA ALA A 367 -11.77 28.19 -1.62
C ALA A 367 -13.13 28.49 -2.31
N SER A 368 -13.12 29.08 -3.50
CA SER A 368 -14.31 29.37 -4.32
C SER A 368 -14.63 28.31 -5.40
N PHE A 369 -13.93 27.16 -5.40
CA PHE A 369 -14.07 26.13 -6.43
C PHE A 369 -15.27 25.19 -6.20
N THR A 370 -15.97 24.79 -7.28
CA THR A 370 -17.14 23.90 -7.25
C THR A 370 -17.04 22.74 -8.28
N PRO A 371 -17.14 21.46 -7.86
CA PRO A 371 -17.11 20.29 -8.77
C PRO A 371 -18.33 20.17 -9.72
N GLY A 372 -18.25 19.30 -10.73
CA GLY A 372 -19.35 18.94 -11.63
C GLY A 372 -19.92 17.54 -11.37
N PHE A 373 -21.18 17.30 -11.74
CA PHE A 373 -21.96 16.08 -11.40
C PHE A 373 -22.56 15.44 -12.67
N ASN A 374 -22.53 14.10 -12.83
CA ASN A 374 -23.58 13.25 -13.47
C ASN A 374 -23.18 11.76 -13.73
N GLU A 375 -24.17 10.84 -13.68
CA GLU A 375 -24.12 9.41 -14.10
C GLU A 375 -25.50 8.96 -14.66
N ARG A 376 -25.61 7.88 -15.52
CA ARG A 376 -26.72 6.85 -15.53
C ARG A 376 -26.87 5.87 -16.75
N ARG A 377 -27.47 4.66 -16.46
CA ARG A 377 -28.24 3.65 -17.31
C ARG A 377 -27.43 2.60 -18.16
N THR A 378 -27.85 1.36 -18.58
CA THR A 378 -29.11 0.52 -18.51
C THR A 378 -28.88 -1.03 -18.70
N ARG A 379 -29.92 -1.89 -18.90
CA ARG A 379 -29.91 -3.39 -19.08
C ARG A 379 -30.93 -3.93 -20.13
N PHE A 380 -30.86 -5.21 -20.61
CA PHE A 380 -32.03 -6.10 -20.99
C PHE A 380 -31.74 -7.66 -21.10
N ARG A 381 -32.61 -8.52 -21.72
CA ARG A 381 -33.01 -9.90 -21.26
C ARG A 381 -32.22 -11.22 -21.69
N THR A 382 -32.75 -12.45 -21.40
CA THR A 382 -32.02 -13.69 -20.90
C THR A 382 -32.17 -15.03 -21.68
N PRO A 383 -31.21 -15.99 -21.52
CA PRO A 383 -31.42 -17.45 -21.40
C PRO A 383 -31.30 -17.98 -19.93
N LEU A 384 -31.66 -19.24 -19.62
CA LEU A 384 -31.57 -19.75 -18.23
C LEU A 384 -30.09 -19.85 -17.75
N PRO A 385 -29.77 -19.48 -16.50
CA PRO A 385 -28.42 -19.03 -16.19
C PRO A 385 -27.65 -19.93 -15.22
N PHE A 386 -26.34 -20.09 -15.47
CA PHE A 386 -25.39 -20.39 -14.40
C PHE A 386 -25.32 -19.17 -13.46
N TYR A 387 -25.22 -19.42 -12.16
CA TYR A 387 -25.05 -18.39 -11.14
C TYR A 387 -23.61 -18.35 -10.63
N GLN A 388 -22.89 -17.29 -10.99
CA GLN A 388 -21.56 -17.01 -10.46
C GLN A 388 -21.61 -15.78 -9.57
N PHE A 389 -21.33 -15.94 -8.29
CA PHE A 389 -21.16 -14.83 -7.37
C PHE A 389 -19.69 -14.40 -7.41
N VAL A 390 -19.42 -13.10 -7.60
CA VAL A 390 -18.06 -12.54 -7.57
C VAL A 390 -17.99 -11.56 -6.41
N PHE A 391 -17.22 -11.91 -5.39
CA PHE A 391 -17.10 -11.13 -4.16
C PHE A 391 -15.96 -10.14 -4.28
N ALA A 392 -16.33 -8.87 -4.13
CA ALA A 392 -15.42 -7.79 -3.82
C ALA A 392 -15.62 -7.45 -2.34
N VAL A 393 -14.61 -7.66 -1.50
CA VAL A 393 -14.63 -7.14 -0.13
C VAL A 393 -14.07 -5.72 -0.19
N VAL A 394 -14.96 -4.73 -0.26
CA VAL A 394 -14.60 -3.30 -0.23
C VAL A 394 -15.06 -2.76 1.11
N THR A 395 -14.34 -3.14 2.17
CA THR A 395 -14.34 -2.35 3.41
C THR A 395 -14.11 -0.90 3.02
N GLY A 396 -15.10 -0.03 3.27
CA GLY A 396 -15.00 1.36 2.86
C GLY A 396 -13.92 2.01 3.69
N GLN A 397 -12.78 2.24 3.05
CA GLN A 397 -11.47 2.29 3.68
C GLN A 397 -11.06 0.93 4.29
N PHE A 398 -9.85 0.49 3.93
CA PHE A 398 -9.16 -0.60 4.59
C PHE A 398 -8.64 -0.08 5.94
N ILE A 399 -9.53 0.08 6.93
CA ILE A 399 -9.16 0.58 8.28
C ILE A 399 -8.30 -0.51 8.97
N ALA A 400 -7.00 -0.42 8.68
CA ALA A 400 -5.87 -1.14 9.25
C ALA A 400 -5.81 -2.68 9.11
N GLY A 401 -6.43 -3.25 8.07
CA GLY A 401 -6.16 -4.65 7.65
C GLY A 401 -6.55 -5.73 8.67
N HIS A 402 -7.43 -5.38 9.60
CA HIS A 402 -7.76 -6.20 10.76
C HIS A 402 -8.67 -7.41 10.43
N TRP A 403 -9.47 -7.38 9.37
CA TRP A 403 -10.47 -8.42 9.10
C TRP A 403 -10.00 -9.41 8.02
N GLY A 404 -10.11 -10.70 8.32
CA GLY A 404 -9.80 -11.80 7.40
C GLY A 404 -11.01 -12.68 7.09
N VAL A 405 -11.01 -13.31 5.91
CA VAL A 405 -11.98 -14.35 5.51
C VAL A 405 -11.39 -15.72 5.81
N THR A 406 -12.19 -16.63 6.37
CA THR A 406 -11.78 -18.01 6.66
C THR A 406 -12.49 -19.01 5.75
N GLU A 407 -11.71 -19.86 5.05
CA GLU A 407 -12.19 -20.82 4.03
C GLU A 407 -12.78 -22.12 4.61
N ASN A 408 -13.50 -22.07 5.73
CA ASN A 408 -14.00 -23.29 6.37
C ASN A 408 -15.34 -23.79 5.80
N THR A 409 -15.18 -24.39 4.61
CA THR A 409 -15.80 -25.63 4.09
C THR A 409 -17.28 -25.74 3.67
N THR A 410 -17.45 -26.09 2.38
CA THR A 410 -18.45 -26.98 1.73
C THR A 410 -19.97 -26.78 1.93
N THR A 411 -20.65 -26.59 0.80
CA THR A 411 -21.93 -27.27 0.48
C THR A 411 -21.75 -28.09 -0.81
N SER A 412 -22.51 -29.19 -0.96
CA SER A 412 -22.23 -30.27 -1.92
C SER A 412 -22.47 -29.97 -3.41
N GLN A 413 -22.77 -28.71 -3.77
CA GLN A 413 -23.14 -28.29 -5.14
C GLN A 413 -22.58 -26.91 -5.54
N GLY A 414 -21.52 -26.43 -4.86
CA GLY A 414 -20.88 -25.16 -5.20
C GLY A 414 -19.36 -25.15 -4.98
N VAL A 415 -18.64 -24.37 -5.78
CA VAL A 415 -17.18 -24.26 -5.74
C VAL A 415 -16.76 -22.80 -5.56
N TRP A 416 -15.97 -22.54 -4.52
CA TRP A 416 -15.24 -21.29 -4.33
C TRP A 416 -13.92 -21.35 -5.10
N ILE A 417 -13.61 -20.29 -5.83
CA ILE A 417 -12.34 -20.10 -6.54
C ILE A 417 -11.82 -18.73 -6.17
N LEU A 418 -10.70 -18.69 -5.43
CA LEU A 418 -9.95 -17.46 -5.19
C LEU A 418 -9.28 -17.03 -6.50
N GLN A 419 -9.49 -15.79 -6.92
CA GLN A 419 -8.88 -15.21 -8.11
C GLN A 419 -8.32 -13.82 -7.81
N GLN A 420 -7.25 -13.46 -8.52
CA GLN A 420 -6.68 -12.12 -8.49
C GLN A 420 -7.63 -11.16 -9.23
N HIS A 421 -7.91 -9.99 -8.64
CA HIS A 421 -8.76 -8.99 -9.29
C HIS A 421 -8.08 -8.47 -10.56
N PRO A 422 -8.74 -8.49 -11.74
CA PRO A 422 -8.21 -7.82 -12.92
C PRO A 422 -8.28 -6.30 -12.69
N GLY A 423 -7.13 -5.63 -12.54
CA GLY A 423 -7.06 -4.17 -12.40
C GLY A 423 -7.06 -3.60 -10.97
N ILE A 424 -6.82 -4.41 -9.93
CA ILE A 424 -6.44 -3.91 -8.58
C ILE A 424 -5.37 -4.86 -8.02
N LEU A 425 -4.16 -4.36 -7.76
CA LEU A 425 -3.07 -5.17 -7.21
C LEU A 425 -3.42 -5.69 -5.80
N ASN A 426 -3.05 -6.94 -5.53
CA ASN A 426 -3.36 -7.70 -4.29
C ASN A 426 -4.85 -7.88 -3.92
N ALA A 427 -5.82 -7.26 -4.59
CA ALA A 427 -7.23 -7.49 -4.31
C ALA A 427 -7.61 -8.94 -4.67
N ARG A 428 -8.06 -9.68 -3.64
CA ARG A 428 -8.51 -11.07 -3.77
C ARG A 428 -10.01 -11.10 -4.00
N HIS A 429 -10.42 -11.51 -5.19
CA HIS A 429 -11.82 -11.72 -5.54
C HIS A 429 -12.18 -13.20 -5.43
N TRP A 430 -13.28 -13.48 -4.74
CA TRP A 430 -13.76 -14.84 -4.57
C TRP A 430 -14.87 -15.08 -5.57
N ARG A 431 -14.74 -16.13 -6.39
CA ARG A 431 -15.85 -16.58 -7.25
C ARG A 431 -16.49 -17.81 -6.64
N LEU A 432 -17.73 -17.69 -6.18
CA LEU A 432 -18.57 -18.85 -5.87
C LEU A 432 -19.42 -19.20 -7.10
N SER A 433 -19.29 -20.41 -7.61
CA SER A 433 -20.24 -20.96 -8.60
C SER A 433 -21.26 -21.84 -7.88
N LEU A 434 -22.55 -21.57 -8.05
CA LEU A 434 -23.65 -22.41 -7.54
C LEU A 434 -24.36 -23.10 -8.71
N HIS A 435 -24.60 -24.41 -8.58
CA HIS A 435 -25.28 -25.21 -9.60
C HIS A 435 -26.75 -25.45 -9.25
N GLY A 436 -27.67 -24.82 -10.00
CA GLY A 436 -29.11 -25.03 -9.88
C GLY A 436 -29.82 -24.04 -8.96
N HIS A 437 -31.08 -24.35 -8.67
CA HIS A 437 -32.00 -23.52 -7.86
C HIS A 437 -31.92 -23.90 -6.37
N ASP A 438 -32.39 -23.01 -5.49
CA ASP A 438 -32.45 -23.16 -4.02
C ASP A 438 -31.10 -23.52 -3.36
N GLN A 439 -29.99 -23.07 -3.96
CA GLN A 439 -28.64 -23.24 -3.46
C GLN A 439 -28.23 -22.14 -2.47
N LYS A 440 -27.37 -22.49 -1.51
CA LYS A 440 -26.92 -21.59 -0.44
C LYS A 440 -25.45 -21.81 -0.04
N ALA A 441 -24.84 -20.73 0.41
CA ALA A 441 -23.46 -20.67 0.90
C ALA A 441 -23.29 -19.53 1.93
N GLY A 442 -22.08 -19.36 2.44
CA GLY A 442 -21.70 -18.19 3.20
C GLY A 442 -20.19 -18.01 3.24
N LEU A 443 -19.75 -16.89 3.83
CA LEU A 443 -18.36 -16.59 4.18
C LEU A 443 -18.29 -16.15 5.65
N LEU A 444 -17.28 -16.61 6.38
CA LEU A 444 -17.03 -16.23 7.76
C LEU A 444 -15.87 -15.24 7.83
N PHE A 445 -16.15 -14.06 8.37
CA PHE A 445 -15.20 -12.98 8.62
C PHE A 445 -14.80 -12.97 10.10
N SER A 446 -13.51 -12.74 10.36
CA SER A 446 -12.94 -12.68 11.70
C SER A 446 -11.94 -11.53 11.81
N ASN A 447 -12.02 -10.76 12.88
CA ASN A 447 -10.98 -9.80 13.22
C ASN A 447 -9.71 -10.55 13.70
N ARG A 448 -8.53 -10.05 13.32
CA ARG A 448 -7.20 -10.59 13.70
C ARG A 448 -6.70 -10.03 15.03
N PHE A 449 -7.31 -8.96 15.53
CA PHE A 449 -6.89 -8.20 16.71
C PHE A 449 -7.98 -8.16 17.80
N THR A 450 -9.22 -8.49 17.46
CA THR A 450 -10.34 -8.68 18.42
C THR A 450 -10.97 -10.06 18.21
N SER A 451 -11.81 -10.49 19.15
CA SER A 451 -12.56 -11.76 19.04
C SER A 451 -13.84 -11.65 18.18
N ASP A 452 -14.04 -10.51 17.49
CA ASP A 452 -15.26 -10.25 16.74
C ASP A 452 -15.32 -11.03 15.41
N ARG A 453 -16.50 -11.57 15.13
CA ARG A 453 -16.79 -12.41 13.96
C ARG A 453 -18.18 -12.10 13.43
N PHE A 454 -18.35 -12.13 12.12
CA PHE A 454 -19.65 -12.07 11.44
C PHE A 454 -19.63 -12.97 10.20
N ALA A 455 -20.79 -13.37 9.70
CA ALA A 455 -20.91 -14.16 8.50
C ALA A 455 -21.84 -13.49 7.49
N VAL A 456 -21.44 -13.51 6.23
CA VAL A 456 -22.31 -13.16 5.11
C VAL A 456 -22.89 -14.46 4.57
N LEU A 457 -24.21 -14.57 4.58
CA LEU A 457 -24.98 -15.71 4.08
C LEU A 457 -25.62 -15.32 2.75
N LEU A 458 -25.70 -16.24 1.80
CA LEU A 458 -26.30 -15.96 0.50
C LEU A 458 -26.82 -17.20 -0.21
N GLY A 459 -27.67 -16.99 -1.20
CA GLY A 459 -28.16 -18.04 -2.07
C GLY A 459 -28.99 -17.53 -3.24
N VAL A 460 -29.59 -18.46 -3.96
CA VAL A 460 -30.54 -18.19 -5.05
C VAL A 460 -31.84 -18.90 -4.71
N VAL A 461 -32.97 -18.20 -4.79
CA VAL A 461 -34.32 -18.75 -4.62
C VAL A 461 -35.16 -18.46 -5.86
N ASP A 462 -35.96 -19.44 -6.28
CA ASP A 462 -36.86 -19.28 -7.43
C ASP A 462 -38.25 -18.83 -6.99
N ILE A 463 -38.63 -17.60 -7.33
CA ILE A 463 -39.97 -17.08 -7.03
C ILE A 463 -40.87 -17.24 -8.28
N PRO A 464 -41.99 -17.99 -8.20
CA PRO A 464 -42.94 -18.13 -9.29
C PRO A 464 -43.38 -16.77 -9.86
N GLY A 465 -43.24 -16.59 -11.17
CA GLY A 465 -43.58 -15.36 -11.89
C GLY A 465 -42.53 -14.24 -11.84
N GLN A 466 -41.55 -14.29 -10.93
CA GLN A 466 -40.43 -13.33 -10.86
C GLN A 466 -39.10 -13.94 -11.33
N GLY A 467 -38.98 -15.27 -11.28
CA GLY A 467 -37.78 -16.04 -11.61
C GLY A 467 -36.77 -16.05 -10.47
N ALA A 468 -35.56 -16.54 -10.77
CA ALA A 468 -34.47 -16.64 -9.79
C ALA A 468 -34.03 -15.28 -9.24
N LEU A 469 -34.08 -15.13 -7.93
CA LEU A 469 -33.56 -13.99 -7.18
C LEU A 469 -32.39 -14.45 -6.31
N ALA A 470 -31.33 -13.64 -6.25
CA ALA A 470 -30.33 -13.82 -5.20
C ALA A 470 -30.88 -13.19 -3.91
N TRP A 471 -30.51 -13.79 -2.78
CA TRP A 471 -30.68 -13.19 -1.47
C TRP A 471 -29.33 -13.15 -0.76
N VAL A 472 -29.24 -12.22 0.19
CA VAL A 472 -28.07 -12.06 1.06
C VAL A 472 -28.53 -11.68 2.47
N ASP A 473 -27.79 -12.10 3.47
CA ASP A 473 -28.01 -11.78 4.87
C ASP A 473 -26.68 -11.69 5.65
N ILE A 474 -26.70 -11.07 6.83
CA ILE A 474 -25.52 -10.89 7.69
C ILE A 474 -25.86 -11.36 9.12
N GLU A 475 -25.22 -12.44 9.56
CA GLU A 475 -25.30 -12.88 10.96
C GLU A 475 -24.12 -12.24 11.73
N ALA A 476 -24.44 -11.26 12.59
CA ALA A 476 -23.47 -10.46 13.33
C ALA A 476 -23.21 -10.96 14.76
N GLU A 477 -24.08 -11.81 15.33
CA GLU A 477 -23.96 -12.32 16.71
C GLU A 477 -23.41 -13.76 16.75
N ILE A 478 -22.23 -13.96 16.14
CA ILE A 478 -21.60 -15.28 16.06
C ILE A 478 -20.83 -15.61 17.36
N GLY A 479 -21.23 -16.68 18.04
CA GLY A 479 -20.51 -17.19 19.20
C GLY A 479 -19.19 -17.87 18.81
N ALA A 480 -18.24 -17.96 19.75
CA ALA A 480 -16.95 -18.60 19.50
C ALA A 480 -17.07 -20.04 18.95
N ASN A 481 -18.08 -20.78 19.41
CA ASN A 481 -18.37 -22.17 19.04
C ASN A 481 -19.25 -22.32 17.78
N ASP A 482 -19.73 -21.23 17.18
CA ASP A 482 -20.54 -21.28 15.97
C ASP A 482 -19.67 -21.46 14.72
N ASN A 483 -20.09 -22.37 13.85
CA ASN A 483 -19.44 -22.66 12.58
C ASN A 483 -20.36 -22.33 11.40
N LEU A 484 -19.73 -21.98 10.27
CA LEU A 484 -20.41 -21.48 9.08
C LEU A 484 -21.45 -22.46 8.52
N GLN A 485 -21.14 -23.76 8.57
CA GLN A 485 -22.05 -24.83 8.13
C GLN A 485 -23.36 -24.84 8.92
N ARG A 486 -23.30 -24.67 10.26
CA ARG A 486 -24.48 -24.60 11.13
C ARG A 486 -25.31 -23.33 10.90
N LEU A 487 -24.67 -22.20 10.61
CA LEU A 487 -25.35 -20.93 10.30
C LEU A 487 -26.12 -21.04 8.97
N VAL A 488 -25.43 -21.46 7.90
CA VAL A 488 -26.04 -21.70 6.57
C VAL A 488 -27.16 -22.75 6.64
N ALA A 489 -27.03 -23.78 7.49
CA ALA A 489 -28.08 -24.77 7.70
C ALA A 489 -29.34 -24.20 8.36
N ASN A 490 -29.18 -23.37 9.40
CA ASN A 490 -30.28 -22.93 10.27
C ASN A 490 -30.98 -21.63 9.86
N HIS A 491 -30.37 -20.78 9.01
CA HIS A 491 -30.93 -19.50 8.60
C HIS A 491 -32.41 -19.60 8.14
N TYR A 492 -32.73 -20.52 7.22
CA TYR A 492 -34.10 -20.79 6.75
C TYR A 492 -35.06 -21.42 7.77
N ARG A 493 -34.58 -21.90 8.94
CA ARG A 493 -35.47 -22.40 10.02
C ARG A 493 -35.95 -21.28 10.95
N LYS A 494 -35.26 -20.12 10.98
CA LYS A 494 -35.68 -18.96 11.78
C LYS A 494 -36.77 -18.13 11.07
N GLN A 495 -36.70 -17.97 9.74
CA GLN A 495 -37.68 -17.21 8.96
C GLN A 495 -38.74 -18.14 8.33
N SER A 496 -39.90 -18.26 8.98
CA SER A 496 -41.04 -19.08 8.53
C SER A 496 -41.86 -18.46 7.38
N ASN A 497 -41.46 -17.29 6.88
CA ASN A 497 -42.01 -16.66 5.68
C ASN A 497 -40.88 -16.18 4.76
N TYR A 498 -40.92 -16.56 3.48
CA TYR A 498 -40.01 -16.10 2.40
C TYR A 498 -40.00 -14.57 2.16
N ARG A 499 -40.77 -13.79 2.94
CA ARG A 499 -40.97 -12.34 2.77
C ARG A 499 -40.04 -11.47 3.62
N GLU A 500 -39.32 -12.05 4.58
CA GLU A 500 -38.34 -11.33 5.42
C GLU A 500 -36.88 -11.57 4.99
N VAL A 501 -36.68 -12.36 3.94
CA VAL A 501 -35.38 -12.48 3.27
C VAL A 501 -35.15 -11.19 2.47
N HIS A 502 -33.96 -10.58 2.58
CA HIS A 502 -33.60 -9.37 1.82
C HIS A 502 -33.38 -9.67 0.32
N LEU A 503 -34.49 -9.79 -0.41
CA LEU A 503 -34.56 -10.02 -1.86
C LEU A 503 -34.15 -8.81 -2.71
N ASP A 504 -34.04 -7.63 -2.09
CA ASP A 504 -33.63 -6.38 -2.74
C ASP A 504 -32.12 -6.32 -3.04
N GLY A 505 -31.37 -7.36 -2.67
CA GLY A 505 -29.93 -7.46 -2.93
C GLY A 505 -29.08 -6.55 -2.05
N GLN A 506 -29.61 -6.05 -0.93
CA GLN A 506 -28.83 -5.33 0.06
C GLN A 506 -29.16 -5.82 1.47
N ALA A 507 -28.15 -6.01 2.29
CA ALA A 507 -28.27 -6.29 3.73
C ALA A 507 -27.38 -5.33 4.52
N THR A 508 -27.76 -5.02 5.77
CA THR A 508 -26.94 -4.19 6.65
C THR A 508 -27.12 -4.64 8.09
N ALA A 509 -26.02 -4.85 8.81
CA ALA A 509 -26.01 -5.24 10.21
C ALA A 509 -24.96 -4.44 10.99
N GLU A 510 -25.30 -4.07 12.22
CA GLU A 510 -24.33 -3.47 13.14
C GLU A 510 -23.41 -4.55 13.69
N LEU A 511 -22.11 -4.27 13.68
CA LEU A 511 -21.09 -5.10 14.27
C LEU A 511 -20.70 -4.57 15.66
N ARG A 512 -20.17 -5.46 16.49
CA ARG A 512 -19.49 -5.07 17.74
C ARG A 512 -18.35 -4.10 17.43
N GLY A 513 -18.11 -3.17 18.36
CA GLY A 513 -17.11 -2.11 18.20
C GLY A 513 -17.57 -0.89 17.39
N GLY A 514 -18.87 -0.72 17.12
CA GLY A 514 -19.38 0.48 16.45
C GLY A 514 -19.07 0.52 14.95
N MET A 515 -19.00 -0.64 14.31
CA MET A 515 -18.90 -0.79 12.86
C MET A 515 -20.24 -1.25 12.29
N VAL A 516 -20.43 -1.12 10.98
CA VAL A 516 -21.59 -1.56 10.22
C VAL A 516 -21.09 -2.38 9.04
N ALA A 517 -21.52 -3.63 8.94
CA ALA A 517 -21.37 -4.41 7.72
C ALA A 517 -22.56 -4.09 6.82
N ARG A 518 -22.29 -3.56 5.63
CA ARG A 518 -23.23 -3.50 4.52
C ARG A 518 -22.82 -4.52 3.47
N VAL A 519 -23.79 -5.21 2.90
CA VAL A 519 -23.57 -6.08 1.74
C VAL A 519 -24.51 -5.65 0.62
N GLU A 520 -23.98 -5.52 -0.59
CA GLU A 520 -24.72 -5.12 -1.80
C GLU A 520 -24.52 -6.17 -2.90
N VAL A 521 -25.57 -6.48 -3.68
CA VAL A 521 -25.60 -7.61 -4.63
C VAL A 521 -26.07 -7.14 -6.00
N ASP A 522 -25.12 -6.95 -6.90
CA ASP A 522 -25.35 -6.53 -8.26
C ASP A 522 -25.59 -7.72 -9.20
N LYS A 523 -26.83 -7.85 -9.68
CA LYS A 523 -27.19 -8.82 -10.72
C LYS A 523 -26.68 -8.37 -12.09
N ILE A 524 -25.68 -9.06 -12.61
CA ILE A 524 -25.01 -8.83 -13.89
C ILE A 524 -25.33 -9.97 -14.85
N ARG A 525 -25.12 -9.77 -16.16
CA ARG A 525 -25.22 -10.81 -17.18
C ARG A 525 -23.99 -10.82 -18.06
N VAL A 526 -23.36 -11.97 -18.16
CA VAL A 526 -22.14 -12.20 -18.94
C VAL A 526 -22.35 -13.46 -19.77
N ALA A 527 -22.20 -13.36 -21.09
CA ALA A 527 -22.32 -14.49 -22.03
C ALA A 527 -23.55 -15.41 -21.81
N GLY A 528 -24.72 -14.83 -21.48
CA GLY A 528 -25.96 -15.56 -21.22
C GLY A 528 -26.12 -16.16 -19.82
N LYS A 529 -25.09 -16.07 -18.96
CA LYS A 529 -25.13 -16.46 -17.54
C LYS A 529 -25.56 -15.26 -16.68
N ILE A 530 -26.07 -15.51 -15.47
CA ILE A 530 -26.39 -14.45 -14.50
C ILE A 530 -25.30 -14.48 -13.44
N GLU A 531 -24.55 -13.39 -13.36
CA GLU A 531 -23.56 -13.22 -12.30
C GLU A 531 -24.15 -12.31 -11.22
N PHE A 532 -23.65 -12.45 -10.00
CA PHE A 532 -24.03 -11.65 -8.85
C PHE A 532 -22.76 -11.08 -8.22
N LYS A 533 -22.41 -9.82 -8.47
CA LYS A 533 -21.30 -9.20 -7.74
C LYS A 533 -21.76 -8.90 -6.33
N VAL A 534 -21.06 -9.45 -5.34
CA VAL A 534 -21.36 -9.20 -3.92
C VAL A 534 -20.28 -8.26 -3.38
N LEU A 535 -20.66 -7.04 -3.07
CA LEU A 535 -19.82 -6.06 -2.41
C LEU A 535 -20.01 -6.19 -0.89
N VAL A 536 -18.96 -6.50 -0.14
CA VAL A 536 -19.02 -6.52 1.34
C VAL A 536 -18.24 -5.33 1.87
N SER A 537 -18.94 -4.41 2.52
CA SER A 537 -18.43 -3.13 3.01
C SER A 537 -18.57 -3.04 4.52
N ILE A 538 -17.46 -3.18 5.24
CA ILE A 538 -17.37 -2.79 6.66
C ILE A 538 -17.07 -1.29 6.71
N LEU A 539 -17.88 -0.55 7.48
CA LEU A 539 -17.83 0.90 7.63
C LEU A 539 -17.92 1.28 9.11
N PRO A 540 -17.37 2.41 9.58
CA PRO A 540 -17.73 2.97 10.89
C PRO A 540 -19.24 3.25 10.98
N LYS A 541 -19.85 3.01 12.14
CA LYS A 541 -21.24 3.39 12.41
C LYS A 541 -21.33 4.90 12.48
N SER A 542 -21.75 5.53 11.39
CA SER A 542 -21.94 6.98 11.30
C SER A 542 -22.95 7.48 12.35
N GLY A 543 -22.49 8.32 13.28
CA GLY A 543 -23.32 9.00 14.28
C GLY A 543 -22.58 10.21 14.84
N SER A 544 -23.31 11.33 14.94
CA SER A 544 -22.87 12.72 15.19
C SER A 544 -21.93 13.33 14.15
#